data_AF-A0A2E3Z8H4-F1
#
_entry.id   AF-A0A2E3Z8H4-F1
#
_cell.length_a   1.000
_cell.length_b   1.000
_cell.length_c   1.000
_cell.angle_alpha   90.00
_cell.angle_beta   90.00
_cell.angle_gamma   90.00
#
_symmetry.space_group_name_H-M   'P 1'
#
loop_
_entity.id
_entity.type
_entity.pdbx_description
1 polymer ?
#
loop_
_entity_poly.entity_id
_entity_poly.type
_entity_poly.pdbx_seq_one_letter_code
_entity_poly.pdbx_strand_id
1 'polypeptide(L)'
;MKATDLLRTQMTMSKDVTAGLLSSMSDAPLTFPTPQGGNHPTWVAGHLVYAEANLINHMLLGNTNPLLSWKDLFRGGSEPVATENTYPALAELLAKWDEIRIQTLQLLDSLSDEDLDKSSLKPPPGREEIFGTYGKVFSMVVMHPLMHRGQVADARRAAGRDVLMF
;
A
#
# COMPACT_ATOMS: atom_id res chain seq x y z
N MET A 1 2.04 25.31 5.80
CA MET A 1 1.76 24.13 4.95
C MET A 1 0.33 23.72 5.25
N LYS A 2 -0.52 23.53 4.23
CA LYS A 2 -1.87 22.99 4.43
C LYS A 2 -1.79 21.51 4.84
N ALA A 3 -2.80 20.98 5.51
CA ALA A 3 -2.83 19.56 5.89
C ALA A 3 -2.81 18.65 4.65
N THR A 4 -3.52 19.05 3.60
CA THR A 4 -3.48 18.40 2.27
C THR A 4 -2.08 18.41 1.63
N ASP A 5 -1.32 19.51 1.74
CA ASP A 5 0.08 19.56 1.25
C ASP A 5 0.99 18.58 2.03
N LEU A 6 0.79 18.48 3.35
CA LEU A 6 1.52 17.55 4.21
C LEU A 6 1.21 16.09 3.83
N LEU A 7 -0.06 15.75 3.66
CA LEU A 7 -0.49 14.40 3.24
C LEU A 7 0.10 14.02 1.87
N ARG A 8 0.10 14.95 0.90
CA ARG A 8 0.74 14.73 -0.41
C ARG A 8 2.23 14.40 -0.26
N THR A 9 2.94 15.21 0.51
CA THR A 9 4.38 15.03 0.76
C THR A 9 4.65 13.67 1.41
N GLN A 10 3.90 13.34 2.46
CA GLN A 10 4.08 12.10 3.22
C GLN A 10 3.71 10.86 2.41
N MET A 11 2.63 10.90 1.61
CA MET A 11 2.28 9.79 0.72
C MET A 11 3.39 9.55 -0.30
N THR A 12 3.90 10.62 -0.92
CA THR A 12 5.00 10.53 -1.89
C THR A 12 6.22 9.86 -1.25
N MET A 13 6.68 10.41 -0.12
CA MET A 13 7.82 9.86 0.61
C MET A 13 7.61 8.39 1.01
N SER A 14 6.45 8.05 1.60
CA SER A 14 6.20 6.69 2.11
C SER A 14 6.14 5.65 1.00
N LYS A 15 5.63 6.03 -0.17
CA LYS A 15 5.66 5.15 -1.34
C LYS A 15 7.06 5.05 -1.91
N ASP A 16 7.77 6.15 -2.14
CA ASP A 16 9.07 6.13 -2.81
C ASP A 16 10.09 5.27 -2.04
N VAL A 17 10.18 5.44 -0.71
CA VAL A 17 11.12 4.66 0.13
C VAL A 17 10.76 3.18 0.22
N THR A 18 9.48 2.82 0.04
CA THR A 18 9.03 1.42 0.05
C THR A 18 9.14 0.79 -1.34
N ALA A 19 8.77 1.52 -2.39
CA ALA A 19 8.89 1.11 -3.79
C ALA A 19 10.36 0.91 -4.16
N GLY A 20 11.28 1.79 -3.75
CA GLY A 20 12.72 1.60 -3.97
C GLY A 20 13.25 0.32 -3.34
N LEU A 21 12.80 0.00 -2.11
CA LEU A 21 13.18 -1.24 -1.44
C LEU A 21 12.58 -2.47 -2.14
N LEU A 22 11.32 -2.40 -2.57
CA LEU A 22 10.68 -3.45 -3.38
C LEU A 22 11.43 -3.68 -4.69
N SER A 23 11.75 -2.61 -5.44
CA SER A 23 12.51 -2.69 -6.69
C SER A 23 13.88 -3.35 -6.50
N SER A 24 14.53 -3.16 -5.34
CA SER A 24 15.81 -3.82 -5.02
C SER A 24 15.71 -5.35 -4.87
N MET A 25 14.50 -5.91 -4.88
CA MET A 25 14.19 -7.34 -4.78
C MET A 25 13.73 -7.94 -6.11
N SER A 26 13.89 -7.25 -7.25
CA SER A 26 13.36 -7.68 -8.55
C SER A 26 13.80 -9.08 -9.00
N ASP A 27 14.98 -9.51 -8.60
CA ASP A 27 15.58 -10.81 -8.92
C ASP A 27 15.40 -11.86 -7.79
N ALA A 28 14.78 -11.47 -6.67
CA ALA A 28 14.39 -12.37 -5.59
C ALA A 28 13.02 -12.00 -4.96
N PRO A 29 11.96 -11.76 -5.76
CA PRO A 29 10.78 -11.05 -5.29
C PRO A 29 9.82 -11.95 -4.47
N LEU A 30 10.05 -13.26 -4.48
CA LEU A 30 9.31 -14.25 -3.71
C LEU A 30 10.05 -14.71 -2.44
N THR A 31 11.19 -14.11 -2.09
CA THR A 31 11.90 -14.45 -0.87
C THR A 31 11.07 -14.10 0.37
N PHE A 32 10.81 -15.08 1.22
CA PHE A 32 10.15 -14.86 2.49
C PHE A 32 11.04 -14.11 3.49
N PRO A 33 10.46 -13.27 4.37
CA PRO A 33 11.21 -12.53 5.38
C PRO A 33 11.77 -13.40 6.50
N THR A 34 11.17 -14.56 6.75
CA THR A 34 11.60 -15.47 7.82
C THR A 34 11.54 -16.94 7.36
N PRO A 35 12.21 -17.87 8.03
CA PRO A 35 12.07 -19.30 7.77
C PRO A 35 10.64 -19.84 8.01
N GLN A 36 9.81 -19.12 8.78
CA GLN A 36 8.41 -19.44 9.02
C GLN A 36 7.47 -18.76 8.00
N GLY A 37 8.02 -18.20 6.91
CA GLY A 37 7.25 -17.50 5.89
C GLY A 37 7.10 -16.01 6.18
N GLY A 38 5.91 -15.49 5.88
CA GLY A 38 5.55 -14.07 5.99
C GLY A 38 5.29 -13.44 4.63
N ASN A 39 5.17 -12.11 4.60
CA ASN A 39 4.85 -11.39 3.38
C ASN A 39 6.11 -11.15 2.55
N HIS A 40 6.28 -11.91 1.47
CA HIS A 40 7.37 -11.71 0.52
C HIS A 40 7.16 -10.43 -0.32
N PRO A 41 8.20 -9.88 -0.97
CA PRO A 41 8.14 -8.60 -1.70
C PRO A 41 7.01 -8.49 -2.72
N THR A 42 6.78 -9.50 -3.57
CA THR A 42 5.68 -9.48 -4.54
C THR A 42 4.31 -9.37 -3.88
N TRP A 43 4.07 -10.11 -2.78
CA TRP A 43 2.82 -10.01 -2.06
C TRP A 43 2.65 -8.63 -1.42
N VAL A 44 3.71 -8.09 -0.81
CA VAL A 44 3.68 -6.73 -0.24
C VAL A 44 3.34 -5.69 -1.30
N ALA A 45 3.97 -5.75 -2.47
CA ALA A 45 3.68 -4.82 -3.56
C ALA A 45 2.21 -4.90 -3.99
N GLY A 46 1.69 -6.10 -4.27
CA GLY A 46 0.30 -6.27 -4.67
C GLY A 46 -0.70 -5.89 -3.56
N HIS A 47 -0.38 -6.20 -2.31
CA HIS A 47 -1.16 -5.83 -1.14
C HIS A 47 -1.28 -4.32 -0.99
N LEU A 48 -0.18 -3.57 -1.09
CA LEU A 48 -0.19 -2.11 -0.94
C LEU A 48 -1.01 -1.45 -2.05
N VAL A 49 -0.90 -1.94 -3.28
CA VAL A 49 -1.70 -1.46 -4.43
C VAL A 49 -3.19 -1.73 -4.20
N TYR A 50 -3.55 -2.97 -3.88
CA TYR A 50 -4.93 -3.37 -3.62
C TYR A 50 -5.53 -2.59 -2.44
N ALA A 51 -4.76 -2.44 -1.36
CA ALA A 51 -5.19 -1.77 -0.14
C ALA A 51 -5.38 -0.27 -0.33
N GLU A 52 -4.49 0.43 -1.05
CA GLU A 52 -4.68 1.85 -1.35
C GLU A 52 -5.94 2.06 -2.20
N ALA A 53 -6.12 1.24 -3.25
CA ALA A 53 -7.33 1.27 -4.05
C ALA A 53 -8.59 0.99 -3.21
N ASN A 54 -8.51 0.09 -2.23
CA ASN A 54 -9.60 -0.20 -1.30
C ASN A 54 -9.90 0.95 -0.34
N LEU A 55 -8.87 1.54 0.26
CA LEU A 55 -8.98 2.67 1.18
C LEU A 55 -9.69 3.85 0.49
N ILE A 56 -9.27 4.19 -0.73
CA ILE A 56 -9.83 5.34 -1.46
C ILE A 56 -11.17 5.01 -2.11
N ASN A 57 -11.27 3.96 -2.92
CA ASN A 57 -12.52 3.73 -3.66
C ASN A 57 -13.61 3.17 -2.77
N HIS A 58 -13.29 2.20 -1.92
CA HIS A 58 -14.31 1.53 -1.13
C HIS A 58 -14.61 2.24 0.19
N MET A 59 -13.59 2.43 1.04
CA MET A 59 -13.80 2.92 2.40
C MET A 59 -14.13 4.41 2.42
N LEU A 60 -13.37 5.22 1.68
CA LEU A 60 -13.58 6.67 1.61
C LEU A 60 -14.80 7.03 0.77
N LEU A 61 -14.84 6.57 -0.49
CA LEU A 61 -15.84 6.98 -1.49
C LEU A 61 -17.05 6.04 -1.62
N GLY A 62 -17.07 4.90 -0.93
CA GLY A 62 -18.20 3.98 -0.96
C GLY A 62 -18.36 3.16 -2.26
N ASN A 63 -17.48 3.35 -3.23
CA ASN A 63 -17.48 2.70 -4.53
C ASN A 63 -16.97 1.24 -4.44
N THR A 64 -16.99 0.54 -5.57
CA THR A 64 -16.30 -0.74 -5.72
C THR A 64 -14.80 -0.51 -5.85
N ASN A 65 -13.98 -1.35 -5.22
CA ASN A 65 -12.53 -1.33 -5.44
C ASN A 65 -12.23 -1.71 -6.92
N PRO A 66 -11.54 -0.86 -7.70
CA PRO A 66 -11.24 -1.15 -9.10
C PRO A 66 -10.38 -2.40 -9.30
N LEU A 67 -9.68 -2.85 -8.26
CA LEU A 67 -8.84 -4.05 -8.24
C LEU A 67 -9.52 -5.23 -7.54
N LEU A 68 -10.85 -5.31 -7.57
CA LEU A 68 -11.59 -6.38 -6.89
C LEU A 68 -11.16 -7.79 -7.34
N SER A 69 -10.76 -7.97 -8.60
CA SER A 69 -10.24 -9.24 -9.12
C SER A 69 -8.94 -9.70 -8.45
N TRP A 70 -8.21 -8.79 -7.79
CA TRP A 70 -6.98 -9.09 -7.07
C TRP A 70 -7.22 -9.42 -5.59
N LYS A 71 -8.47 -9.37 -5.13
CA LYS A 71 -8.85 -9.54 -3.72
C LYS A 71 -8.31 -10.82 -3.11
N ASP A 72 -8.45 -11.96 -3.78
CA ASP A 72 -8.06 -13.24 -3.19
C ASP A 72 -6.53 -13.42 -3.11
N LEU A 73 -5.79 -12.72 -3.96
CA LEU A 73 -4.32 -12.72 -3.95
C LEU A 73 -3.73 -11.76 -2.90
N PHE A 74 -4.35 -10.59 -2.71
CA PHE A 74 -3.70 -9.46 -2.05
C PHE A 74 -4.52 -8.80 -0.93
N ARG A 75 -5.70 -9.29 -0.56
CA ARG A 75 -6.42 -8.74 0.60
C ARG A 75 -5.65 -9.00 1.90
N GLY A 76 -5.89 -8.16 2.91
CA GLY A 76 -5.42 -8.47 4.26
C GLY A 76 -5.86 -9.87 4.71
N GLY A 77 -4.90 -10.68 5.15
CA GLY A 77 -5.12 -12.06 5.58
C GLY A 77 -5.18 -13.11 4.46
N SER A 78 -4.91 -12.76 3.19
CA SER A 78 -4.57 -13.78 2.18
C SER A 78 -3.19 -14.38 2.49
N GLU A 79 -2.99 -15.65 2.15
CA GLU A 79 -1.72 -16.35 2.39
C GLU A 79 -0.73 -16.17 1.22
N PRO A 80 0.45 -15.57 1.44
CA PRO A 80 1.48 -15.47 0.42
C PRO A 80 2.08 -16.85 0.11
N VAL A 81 2.28 -17.16 -1.17
CA VAL A 81 2.90 -18.42 -1.63
C VAL A 81 4.12 -18.11 -2.51
N ALA A 82 5.18 -18.91 -2.43
CA ALA A 82 6.38 -18.70 -3.26
C ALA A 82 6.33 -19.47 -4.60
N THR A 83 5.15 -19.61 -5.19
CA THR A 83 4.95 -20.30 -6.46
C THR A 83 5.07 -19.31 -7.62
N GLU A 84 6.00 -19.55 -8.54
CA GLU A 84 6.16 -18.75 -9.75
C GLU A 84 4.84 -18.64 -10.53
N ASN A 85 4.64 -17.52 -11.24
CA ASN A 85 3.44 -17.23 -12.04
C ASN A 85 2.10 -17.16 -11.27
N THR A 86 2.11 -17.20 -9.94
CA THR A 86 0.90 -16.99 -9.11
C THR A 86 0.48 -15.52 -9.07
N TYR A 87 1.46 -14.61 -9.21
CA TYR A 87 1.25 -13.17 -9.11
C TYR A 87 1.65 -12.46 -10.41
N PRO A 88 1.10 -11.26 -10.68
CA PRO A 88 1.67 -10.35 -11.67
C PRO A 88 3.15 -10.07 -11.36
N ALA A 89 3.90 -9.70 -12.39
CA ALA A 89 5.31 -9.39 -12.21
C ALA A 89 5.49 -8.19 -11.26
N LEU A 90 6.57 -8.18 -10.46
CA LEU A 90 6.80 -7.09 -9.50
C LEU A 90 6.79 -5.70 -10.17
N ALA A 91 7.36 -5.59 -11.37
CA ALA A 91 7.35 -4.34 -12.14
C ALA A 91 5.93 -3.89 -12.52
N GLU A 92 5.04 -4.82 -12.87
CA GLU A 92 3.64 -4.52 -13.18
C GLU A 92 2.88 -4.05 -11.94
N LEU A 93 3.16 -4.64 -10.78
CA LEU A 93 2.58 -4.22 -9.50
C LEU A 93 3.03 -2.79 -9.14
N LEU A 94 4.31 -2.48 -9.30
CA LEU A 94 4.84 -1.14 -9.02
C LEU A 94 4.25 -0.09 -9.99
N ALA A 95 4.17 -0.40 -11.28
CA ALA A 95 3.53 0.48 -12.27
C ALA A 95 2.03 0.69 -11.94
N LYS A 96 1.32 -0.36 -11.51
CA LYS A 96 -0.06 -0.22 -11.07
C LYS A 96 -0.17 0.65 -9.81
N TRP A 97 0.82 0.61 -8.92
CA TRP A 97 0.88 1.52 -7.77
C TRP A 97 1.05 2.98 -8.18
N ASP A 98 1.80 3.26 -9.25
CA ASP A 98 1.89 4.61 -9.84
C ASP A 98 0.52 5.10 -10.29
N GLU A 99 -0.21 4.28 -11.05
CA GLU A 99 -1.56 4.64 -11.51
C GLU A 99 -2.52 4.91 -10.35
N ILE A 100 -2.60 4.01 -9.37
CA ILE A 100 -3.48 4.17 -8.20
C ILE A 100 -3.08 5.41 -7.40
N ARG A 101 -1.77 5.64 -7.20
CA ARG A 101 -1.31 6.80 -6.44
C ARG A 101 -1.65 8.12 -7.14
N ILE A 102 -1.54 8.18 -8.46
CA ILE A 102 -1.92 9.37 -9.23
C ILE A 102 -3.41 9.69 -8.99
N GLN A 103 -4.28 8.68 -9.03
CA GLN A 103 -5.71 8.86 -8.75
C GLN A 103 -5.96 9.31 -7.30
N THR A 104 -5.27 8.72 -6.32
CA THR A 104 -5.33 9.14 -4.90
C THR A 104 -4.93 10.61 -4.74
N LEU A 105 -3.85 11.04 -5.40
CA LEU A 105 -3.34 12.42 -5.33
C LEU A 105 -4.25 13.42 -6.04
N GLN A 106 -4.87 13.04 -7.16
CA GLN A 106 -5.86 13.85 -7.86
C GLN A 106 -7.11 14.07 -7.00
N LEU A 107 -7.56 13.03 -6.28
CA LEU A 107 -8.63 13.19 -5.30
C LEU A 107 -8.21 14.17 -4.22
N LEU A 108 -7.02 14.01 -3.62
CA LEU A 108 -6.53 14.92 -2.59
C LEU A 108 -6.42 16.38 -3.08
N ASP A 109 -6.00 16.60 -4.33
CA ASP A 109 -5.91 17.94 -4.95
C ASP A 109 -7.27 18.63 -5.09
N SER A 110 -8.36 17.88 -5.14
CA SER A 110 -9.72 18.43 -5.22
C SER A 110 -10.31 18.84 -3.87
N LEU A 111 -9.64 18.51 -2.76
CA LEU A 111 -10.14 18.69 -1.40
C LEU A 111 -9.53 19.92 -0.73
N SER A 112 -10.31 20.57 0.15
CA SER A 112 -9.78 21.53 1.12
C SER A 112 -9.35 20.82 2.41
N ASP A 113 -8.72 21.56 3.34
CA ASP A 113 -8.35 20.99 4.64
C ASP A 113 -9.61 20.67 5.48
N GLU A 114 -10.68 21.47 5.36
CA GLU A 114 -11.98 21.22 6.01
C GLU A 114 -12.64 19.94 5.50
N ASP A 115 -12.40 19.57 4.25
CA ASP A 115 -12.94 18.33 3.70
C ASP A 115 -12.34 17.08 4.37
N LEU A 116 -11.18 17.20 5.02
CA LEU A 116 -10.54 16.09 5.74
C LEU A 116 -11.37 15.63 6.95
N ASP A 117 -12.26 16.48 7.48
CA ASP A 117 -13.17 16.15 8.57
C ASP A 117 -14.47 15.48 8.12
N LYS A 118 -14.74 15.42 6.81
CA LYS A 118 -15.91 14.71 6.27
C LYS A 118 -15.86 13.23 6.63
N SER A 119 -17.02 12.65 6.92
CA SER A 119 -17.13 11.22 7.21
C SER A 119 -16.81 10.37 5.97
N SER A 120 -16.01 9.33 6.15
CA SER A 120 -15.84 8.26 5.14
C SER A 120 -17.15 7.51 4.92
N LEU A 121 -17.40 7.00 3.72
CA LEU A 121 -18.69 6.36 3.40
C LEU A 121 -18.82 4.90 3.85
N LYS A 122 -17.72 4.15 3.93
CA LYS A 122 -17.71 2.73 4.36
C LYS A 122 -16.54 2.41 5.28
N PRO A 123 -16.44 3.03 6.47
CA PRO A 123 -15.47 2.60 7.46
C PRO A 123 -15.82 1.18 7.93
N PRO A 124 -14.83 0.30 8.19
CA PRO A 124 -15.08 -1.00 8.80
C PRO A 124 -15.74 -0.82 10.18
N PRO A 125 -16.76 -1.61 10.54
CA PRO A 125 -17.43 -1.49 11.82
C PRO A 125 -16.46 -1.58 13.00
N GLY A 126 -16.55 -0.64 13.93
CA GLY A 126 -15.67 -0.58 15.11
C GLY A 126 -14.26 -0.08 14.82
N ARG A 127 -14.01 0.50 13.63
CA ARG A 127 -12.71 1.07 13.23
C ARG A 127 -12.84 2.53 12.80
N GLU A 128 -13.92 3.21 13.18
CA GLU A 128 -14.23 4.61 12.85
C GLU A 128 -13.18 5.57 13.43
N GLU A 129 -12.53 5.21 14.54
CA GLU A 129 -11.43 6.00 15.08
C GLU A 129 -10.26 6.11 14.10
N ILE A 130 -10.04 5.08 13.27
CA ILE A 130 -8.92 4.96 12.33
C ILE A 130 -9.33 5.31 10.90
N PHE A 131 -10.61 5.13 10.53
CA PHE A 131 -11.08 5.28 9.15
C PHE A 131 -12.26 6.22 8.98
N GLY A 132 -12.83 6.77 10.07
CA GLY A 132 -14.13 7.43 10.04
C GLY A 132 -14.18 8.77 9.31
N THR A 133 -13.04 9.38 8.98
CA THR A 133 -12.99 10.64 8.23
C THR A 133 -12.01 10.56 7.06
N TYR A 134 -12.11 11.52 6.14
CA TYR A 134 -11.26 11.60 4.96
C TYR A 134 -9.78 11.68 5.34
N GLY A 135 -9.43 12.59 6.24
CA GLY A 135 -8.05 12.75 6.72
C GLY A 135 -7.51 11.49 7.40
N LYS A 136 -8.35 10.75 8.12
CA LYS A 136 -7.98 9.48 8.75
C LYS A 136 -7.70 8.38 7.72
N VAL A 137 -8.50 8.28 6.67
CA VAL A 137 -8.24 7.33 5.57
C VAL A 137 -6.95 7.69 4.83
N PHE A 138 -6.73 8.96 4.46
CA PHE A 138 -5.48 9.40 3.84
C PHE A 138 -4.27 9.17 4.75
N SER A 139 -4.41 9.37 6.06
CA SER A 139 -3.36 9.04 7.04
C SER A 139 -3.01 7.55 7.02
N MET A 140 -3.98 6.66 6.80
CA MET A 140 -3.67 5.25 6.59
C MET A 140 -2.92 5.01 5.27
N VAL A 141 -3.29 5.68 4.18
CA VAL A 141 -2.56 5.58 2.90
C VAL A 141 -1.10 6.01 3.07
N VAL A 142 -0.83 7.03 3.89
CA VAL A 142 0.53 7.44 4.25
C VAL A 142 1.27 6.34 5.01
N MET A 143 0.67 5.79 6.06
CA MET A 143 1.36 4.92 7.02
C MET A 143 1.51 3.48 6.53
N HIS A 144 0.56 2.98 5.74
CA HIS A 144 0.47 1.57 5.38
C HIS A 144 1.72 1.03 4.65
N PRO A 145 2.31 1.75 3.67
CA PRO A 145 3.57 1.34 3.05
C PRO A 145 4.72 1.15 4.05
N LEU A 146 4.80 2.00 5.07
CA LEU A 146 5.86 1.95 6.08
C LEU A 146 5.69 0.76 7.02
N MET A 147 4.45 0.37 7.33
CA MET A 147 4.14 -0.82 8.14
C MET A 147 4.64 -2.11 7.47
N HIS A 148 4.54 -2.18 6.14
CA HIS A 148 4.98 -3.34 5.37
C HIS A 148 6.45 -3.28 4.94
N ARG A 149 7.08 -2.10 4.95
CA ARG A 149 8.48 -1.92 4.55
C ARG A 149 9.45 -2.80 5.35
N GLY A 150 9.19 -3.00 6.65
CA GLY A 150 10.00 -3.88 7.50
C GLY A 150 10.04 -5.33 7.00
N GLN A 151 8.91 -5.84 6.51
CA GLN A 151 8.83 -7.19 5.96
C GLN A 151 9.70 -7.33 4.70
N VAL A 152 9.71 -6.32 3.82
CA VAL A 152 10.58 -6.32 2.63
C VAL A 152 12.05 -6.22 3.02
N ALA A 153 12.38 -5.44 4.06
CA ALA A 153 13.74 -5.33 4.57
C ALA A 153 14.25 -6.68 5.13
N ASP A 154 13.39 -7.41 5.84
CA ASP A 154 13.74 -8.74 6.35
C ASP A 154 13.87 -9.76 5.22
N ALA A 155 12.98 -9.74 4.22
CA ALA A 155 13.10 -10.54 3.00
C ALA A 155 14.40 -10.27 2.25
N ARG A 156 14.82 -9.01 2.20
CA ARG A 156 16.10 -8.62 1.62
C ARG A 156 17.30 -9.24 2.34
N ARG A 157 17.30 -9.21 3.67
CA ARG A 157 18.36 -9.87 4.46
C ARG A 157 18.33 -11.38 4.28
N ALA A 158 17.15 -11.99 4.23
CA ALA A 158 16.98 -13.42 3.98
C ALA A 158 17.51 -13.83 2.59
N ALA A 159 17.45 -12.94 1.59
CA ALA A 159 18.06 -13.12 0.27
C ALA A 159 19.59 -12.93 0.27
N GLY A 160 20.24 -12.77 1.43
CA GLY A 160 21.69 -12.59 1.56
C GLY A 160 22.18 -11.20 1.15
N ARG A 161 21.31 -10.19 1.15
CA ARG A 161 21.65 -8.83 0.69
C ARG A 161 21.90 -7.89 1.84
N ASP A 162 22.82 -6.96 1.62
CA ASP A 162 23.13 -5.89 2.57
C ASP A 162 21.94 -4.95 2.80
N VAL A 163 21.94 -4.32 3.98
CA VAL A 163 20.96 -3.30 4.35
C VAL A 163 21.05 -2.13 3.38
N LEU A 164 19.92 -1.72 2.82
CA LEU A 164 19.80 -0.46 2.08
C LEU A 164 19.67 0.69 3.08
N MET A 165 20.67 1.57 3.09
CA MET A 165 20.57 2.86 3.79
C MET A 165 19.92 3.87 2.85
N PHE A 166 18.69 4.25 3.21
CA PHE A 166 17.81 5.22 2.55
C PHE A 166 17.38 4.82 1.13
#